data_AF-A0A3N2CRG6-F1
#
_entry.id   AF-A0A3N2CRG6-F1
#
_cell.length_a   1.000
_cell.length_b   1.000
_cell.length_c   1.000
_cell.angle_alpha   90.00
_cell.angle_beta   90.00
_cell.angle_gamma   90.00
#
_symmetry.space_group_name_H-M   'P 1'
#
loop_
_entity.id
_entity.type
_entity.pdbx_description
1 polymer ?
#
loop_
_entity_poly.entity_id
_entity_poly.type
_entity_poly.pdbx_seq_one_letter_code
_entity_poly.pdbx_strand_id
1 'polypeptide(L)'
;MSGLRIEAGAAAAIAGLHGEAVDAIEGAADSAPTSVDAGPADVAIAAIMQRVAAEARDLAQVDRGAQTVMDDVATDYTATEESVDADFDALGRDVPEGWTR
;
A
#
# COMPACT_ATOMS: atom_id res chain seq x y z
N MET A 1 13.89 14.55 17.25
CA MET A 1 12.85 14.02 16.34
C MET A 1 13.55 13.20 15.29
N SER A 2 13.50 11.86 15.36
CA SER A 2 13.95 11.05 14.23
C SER A 2 12.90 11.18 13.14
N GLY A 3 13.25 11.83 12.03
CA GLY A 3 12.41 11.81 10.85
C GLY A 3 12.19 10.34 10.48
N LEU A 4 10.92 9.92 10.43
CA LEU A 4 10.53 8.68 9.79
C LEU A 4 10.90 8.81 8.31
N ARG A 5 12.16 8.55 7.98
CA ARG A 5 12.61 8.29 6.62
C ARG A 5 12.16 6.88 6.31
N ILE A 6 11.03 6.76 5.63
CA ILE A 6 10.68 5.54 4.95
C ILE A 6 11.62 5.47 3.76
N GLU A 7 12.60 4.57 3.81
CA GLU A 7 13.46 4.26 2.66
C GLU A 7 12.57 3.75 1.51
N ALA A 8 12.95 3.98 0.24
CA ALA A 8 12.12 3.61 -0.92
C ALA A 8 11.66 2.15 -0.87
N GLY A 9 12.54 1.24 -0.43
CA GLY A 9 12.22 -0.17 -0.23
C GLY A 9 11.20 -0.44 0.88
N ALA A 10 11.11 0.42 1.90
CA ALA A 10 10.10 0.33 2.94
C ALA A 10 8.73 0.82 2.45
N ALA A 11 8.67 1.84 1.58
CA ALA A 11 7.42 2.30 0.99
C ALA A 11 6.80 1.22 0.09
N ALA A 12 7.59 0.61 -0.79
CA ALA A 12 7.15 -0.51 -1.63
C ALA A 12 6.70 -1.73 -0.81
N ALA A 13 7.41 -2.06 0.27
CA ALA A 13 7.01 -3.15 1.17
C ALA A 13 5.67 -2.86 1.86
N ILE A 14 5.45 -1.62 2.31
CA ILE A 14 4.18 -1.21 2.93
C ILE A 14 3.04 -1.22 1.91
N ALA A 15 3.28 -0.76 0.68
CA ALA A 15 2.30 -0.86 -0.40
C ALA A 15 1.88 -2.31 -0.65
N GLY A 16 2.86 -3.23 -0.71
CA GLY A 16 2.60 -4.67 -0.82
C GLY A 16 1.73 -5.23 0.31
N LEU A 17 1.99 -4.83 1.56
CA LEU A 17 1.17 -5.24 2.71
C LEU A 17 -0.28 -4.75 2.61
N HIS A 18 -0.51 -3.54 2.12
CA HIS A 18 -1.88 -3.05 1.86
C HIS A 18 -2.56 -3.84 0.74
N GLY A 19 -1.83 -4.19 -0.33
CA GLY A 19 -2.35 -5.06 -1.39
C GLY A 19 -2.74 -6.45 -0.87
N GLU A 20 -1.89 -7.08 -0.05
CA GLU A 20 -2.21 -8.36 0.60
C GLU A 20 -3.43 -8.27 1.53
N ALA A 21 -3.57 -7.14 2.25
CA ALA A 21 -4.74 -6.89 3.09
C ALA A 21 -6.02 -6.77 2.26
N VAL A 22 -5.99 -6.07 1.12
CA VAL A 22 -7.12 -5.98 0.18
C VAL A 22 -7.55 -7.38 -0.27
N ASP A 23 -6.61 -8.19 -0.75
CA ASP A 23 -6.91 -9.55 -1.22
C ASP A 23 -7.53 -10.42 -0.12
N ALA A 24 -7.01 -10.32 1.11
CA ALA A 24 -7.54 -11.04 2.26
C ALA A 24 -8.95 -10.58 2.65
N ILE A 25 -9.21 -9.27 2.63
CA ILE A 25 -10.52 -8.69 2.98
C ILE A 25 -11.56 -9.06 1.92
N GLU A 26 -11.23 -8.94 0.64
CA GLU A 26 -12.15 -9.28 -0.44
C GLU A 26 -12.40 -10.78 -0.51
N GLY A 27 -11.37 -11.60 -0.33
CA GLY A 27 -11.52 -13.05 -0.21
C GLY A 27 -12.41 -13.45 0.96
N ALA A 28 -12.27 -12.80 2.11
CA ALA A 28 -13.15 -13.02 3.26
C ALA A 28 -14.60 -12.61 2.95
N ALA A 29 -14.81 -11.47 2.31
CA ALA A 29 -16.14 -10.98 1.91
C ALA A 29 -16.82 -11.91 0.90
N ASP A 30 -16.09 -12.43 -0.08
CA ASP A 30 -16.61 -13.36 -1.09
C ASP A 30 -16.88 -14.75 -0.52
N SER A 31 -16.12 -15.16 0.50
CA SER A 31 -16.35 -16.43 1.21
C SER A 31 -17.52 -16.37 2.21
N ALA A 32 -18.05 -15.18 2.48
CA ALA A 32 -19.14 -15.01 3.43
C ALA A 32 -20.43 -15.67 2.92
N PRO A 33 -21.11 -16.50 3.73
CA PRO A 33 -22.36 -17.12 3.34
C PRO A 33 -23.40 -16.07 2.90
N THR A 34 -23.98 -16.24 1.72
CA THR A 34 -25.04 -15.35 1.19
C THR A 34 -26.42 -15.67 1.75
N SER A 35 -26.56 -16.80 2.44
CA SER A 35 -27.79 -17.25 3.10
C SER A 35 -27.46 -18.04 4.37
N VAL A 36 -28.23 -17.83 5.42
CA VAL A 36 -28.13 -18.59 6.67
C VAL A 36 -29.51 -19.16 6.99
N ASP A 37 -29.59 -20.47 7.19
CA ASP A 37 -30.79 -21.12 7.75
C ASP A 37 -30.72 -21.05 9.28
N ALA A 38 -31.27 -19.97 9.83
CA ALA A 38 -31.36 -19.74 11.27
C ALA A 38 -32.80 -19.77 11.79
N GLY A 39 -33.72 -20.37 11.02
CA GLY A 39 -35.14 -20.33 11.32
C GLY A 39 -35.65 -18.88 11.41
N PRO A 40 -36.44 -18.50 12.43
CA PRO A 40 -37.04 -17.15 12.53
C PRO A 40 -36.06 -15.97 12.57
N ALA A 41 -34.76 -16.21 12.79
CA ALA A 41 -33.72 -15.19 12.87
C ALA A 41 -32.95 -14.99 11.54
N ASP A 42 -33.26 -15.77 10.51
CA ASP A 42 -32.63 -15.76 9.19
C ASP A 42 -32.52 -14.36 8.58
N VAL A 43 -33.60 -13.58 8.59
CA VAL A 43 -33.65 -12.22 8.04
C VAL A 43 -32.69 -11.28 8.78
N ALA A 44 -32.65 -11.35 10.11
CA ALA A 44 -31.79 -10.50 10.92
C ALA A 44 -30.31 -10.85 10.71
N ILE A 45 -29.98 -12.14 10.66
CA ILE A 45 -28.62 -12.61 10.43
C ILE A 45 -28.17 -12.26 9.01
N ALA A 46 -29.01 -12.46 7.99
CA ALA A 46 -28.71 -12.08 6.62
C ALA A 46 -28.43 -10.57 6.49
N ALA A 47 -29.20 -9.72 7.18
CA ALA A 47 -28.96 -8.28 7.20
C ALA A 47 -27.60 -7.90 7.84
N ILE A 48 -27.22 -8.58 8.93
CA ILE A 48 -25.90 -8.39 9.57
C ILE A 48 -24.79 -8.79 8.59
N MET A 49 -24.91 -9.95 7.93
CA MET A 49 -23.90 -10.42 6.98
C MET A 49 -23.73 -9.48 5.79
N GLN A 50 -24.84 -8.95 5.25
CA GLN A 50 -24.78 -7.94 4.19
C GLN A 50 -24.07 -6.66 4.65
N ARG A 51 -24.30 -6.24 5.89
CA ARG A 51 -23.64 -5.06 6.46
C ARG A 51 -22.14 -5.27 6.62
N VAL A 52 -21.74 -6.42 7.17
CA VAL A 52 -20.32 -6.80 7.32
C VAL A 52 -19.63 -6.87 5.94
N ALA A 53 -20.28 -7.45 4.93
CA ALA A 53 -19.72 -7.52 3.59
C ALA A 53 -19.55 -6.12 2.95
N ALA A 54 -20.49 -5.20 3.19
CA ALA A 54 -20.36 -3.81 2.74
C ALA A 54 -19.20 -3.08 3.43
N GLU A 55 -19.09 -3.21 4.75
CA GLU A 55 -18.01 -2.58 5.53
C GLU A 55 -16.63 -3.16 5.18
N ALA A 56 -16.55 -4.45 4.87
CA ALA A 56 -15.33 -5.07 4.36
C ALA A 56 -14.90 -4.47 3.02
N ARG A 57 -15.83 -4.23 2.09
CA ARG A 57 -15.52 -3.57 0.80
C ARG A 57 -15.05 -2.14 0.98
N ASP A 58 -15.66 -1.39 1.89
CA ASP A 58 -15.24 -0.03 2.22
C ASP A 58 -13.81 -0.03 2.79
N LEU A 59 -13.48 -0.98 3.67
CA LEU A 59 -12.13 -1.14 4.22
C LEU A 59 -11.12 -1.49 3.13
N ALA A 60 -11.42 -2.45 2.26
CA ALA A 60 -10.58 -2.79 1.11
C ALA A 60 -10.35 -1.58 0.19
N GLN A 61 -11.33 -0.70 0.02
CA GLN A 61 -11.16 0.53 -0.75
C GLN A 61 -10.18 1.50 -0.09
N VAL A 62 -10.21 1.62 1.25
CA VAL A 62 -9.25 2.45 1.99
C VAL A 62 -7.83 1.88 1.86
N ASP A 63 -7.67 0.56 1.98
CA ASP A 63 -6.35 -0.08 1.84
C ASP A 63 -5.79 0.08 0.42
N ARG A 64 -6.61 0.01 -0.63
CA ARG A 64 -6.17 0.35 -2.00
C ARG A 64 -5.68 1.80 -2.11
N GLY A 65 -6.36 2.72 -1.43
CA GLY A 65 -5.94 4.11 -1.37
C GLY A 65 -4.57 4.26 -0.70
N ALA A 66 -4.38 3.58 0.42
CA ALA A 66 -3.09 3.56 1.13
C ALA A 66 -1.98 2.93 0.28
N GLN A 67 -2.26 1.81 -0.39
CA GLN A 67 -1.34 1.18 -1.35
C GLN A 67 -0.90 2.18 -2.42
N THR A 68 -1.86 2.84 -3.09
CA THR A 68 -1.57 3.81 -4.15
C THR A 68 -0.65 4.92 -3.67
N VAL A 69 -0.94 5.50 -2.50
CA VAL A 69 -0.11 6.56 -1.92
C VAL A 69 1.31 6.07 -1.63
N MET A 70 1.46 4.83 -1.15
CA MET A 70 2.78 4.26 -0.86
C MET A 70 3.56 3.92 -2.13
N ASP A 71 2.89 3.47 -3.19
CA ASP A 71 3.49 3.25 -4.51
C ASP A 71 3.96 4.58 -5.13
N ASP A 72 3.17 5.64 -5.03
CA ASP A 72 3.54 6.99 -5.48
C ASP A 72 4.78 7.49 -4.72
N VAL A 73 4.80 7.34 -3.39
CA VAL A 73 5.95 7.71 -2.56
C VAL A 73 7.20 6.92 -2.94
N ALA A 74 7.08 5.60 -3.16
CA ALA A 74 8.20 4.77 -3.59
C ALA A 74 8.76 5.23 -4.95
N THR A 75 7.88 5.59 -5.88
CA THR A 75 8.23 6.11 -7.20
C THR A 75 8.96 7.45 -7.11
N ASP A 76 8.43 8.39 -6.33
CA ASP A 76 9.04 9.72 -6.12
C ASP A 76 10.43 9.62 -5.48
N TYR A 77 10.61 8.72 -4.51
CA TYR A 77 11.92 8.47 -3.92
C TYR A 77 12.91 7.90 -4.94
N THR A 78 12.49 6.92 -5.73
CA THR A 78 13.35 6.31 -6.77
C THR A 78 13.80 7.37 -7.78
N ALA A 79 12.88 8.20 -8.28
CA ALA A 79 13.21 9.28 -9.21
C ALA A 79 14.15 10.33 -8.59
N THR A 80 13.98 10.62 -7.29
CA THR A 80 14.86 11.53 -6.56
C THR A 80 16.27 10.94 -6.43
N GLU A 81 16.39 9.66 -6.08
CA GLU A 81 17.68 8.97 -5.98
C GLU A 81 18.39 8.95 -7.34
N GLU A 82 17.69 8.62 -8.42
CA GLU A 82 18.25 8.66 -9.79
C GLU A 82 18.74 10.06 -10.19
N SER A 83 17.98 11.11 -9.85
CA SER A 83 18.38 12.49 -10.13
C SER A 83 19.62 12.90 -9.33
N VAL A 84 19.69 12.51 -8.06
CA VAL A 84 20.82 12.82 -7.19
C VAL A 84 22.08 12.10 -7.68
N ASP A 85 21.98 10.81 -8.03
CA ASP A 85 23.10 10.05 -8.58
C ASP A 85 23.60 10.66 -9.90
N ALA A 86 22.70 11.07 -10.80
CA ALA A 86 23.06 11.73 -12.04
C ALA A 86 23.81 13.06 -11.82
N ASP A 87 23.37 13.85 -10.84
CA ASP A 87 24.02 15.12 -10.47
C ASP A 87 25.41 14.87 -9.85
N PHE A 88 25.56 13.85 -9.01
CA PHE A 88 26.85 13.46 -8.44
C PHE A 88 27.82 12.93 -9.51
N ASP A 89 27.34 12.12 -10.46
CA ASP A 89 28.13 11.63 -11.59
C ASP A 89 28.57 12.77 -12.52
N ALA A 90 27.74 13.79 -12.70
CA ALA A 90 28.09 14.99 -13.46
C ALA A 90 29.20 15.78 -12.73
N LEU A 91 29.03 16.02 -11.42
CA LEU A 91 30.04 16.66 -10.58
C LEU A 91 31.37 15.91 -10.62
N GLY A 92 31.35 14.58 -10.51
CA GLY A 92 32.54 13.74 -10.54
C GLY A 92 33.30 13.80 -11.87
N ARG A 93 32.58 13.93 -12.99
CA ARG A 93 33.18 14.11 -14.34
C ARG A 93 33.82 15.48 -14.53
N ASP A 94 33.32 16.49 -13.83
CA ASP A 94 33.84 17.86 -13.89
C ASP A 94 34.98 18.13 -12.87
N VAL A 95 35.33 17.16 -12.02
CA VAL A 95 36.50 17.27 -11.13
C VAL A 95 37.80 17.08 -11.94
N PRO A 96 38.69 18.10 -12.01
CA PRO A 96 39.98 17.96 -12.70
C PRO A 96 40.87 16.89 -12.03
N GLU A 97 41.59 16.10 -12.83
CA GLU A 97 42.59 15.14 -12.34
C GLU A 97 43.63 15.86 -11.44
N GLY A 98 43.57 15.61 -10.13
CA GLY A 98 44.46 16.20 -9.12
C GLY A 98 43.76 16.82 -7.89
N TRP A 99 42.43 16.87 -7.87
CA TRP A 99 41.65 17.41 -6.73
C TRP A 99 41.05 16.35 -5.79
N THR A 100 41.08 15.08 -6.17
CA THR A 100 40.76 13.96 -5.29
C THR A 100 42.05 13.45 -4.62
N ARG A 101 42.07 13.47 -3.29
CA ARG A 101 43.20 13.01 -2.47
C ARG A 101 42.86 11.68 -1.80
#